data_AF-A0AA46H942-F1
#
_entry.id   AF-A0AA46H942-F1
#
_cell.length_a   1.000
_cell.length_b   1.000
_cell.length_c   1.000
_cell.angle_alpha   90.00
_cell.angle_beta   90.00
_cell.angle_gamma   90.00
#
_symmetry.space_group_name_H-M   'P 1'
#
loop_
_entity.id
_entity.type
_entity.pdbx_description
1 polymer ?
#
loop_
_entity_poly.entity_id
_entity_poly.type
_entity_poly.pdbx_seq_one_letter_code
_entity_poly.pdbx_strand_id
1 'polypeptide(L)'
;MNLAIPSHTTASLQPSSFSLSQQQALTAVIMSMLAYCMQRVLSDMLQSQDQPSSDGQSPATPNPTPSMPPSNPPSSTNPGGQHGSGTGNGSGGNGSNTNKGNGSTSGTGAGNGTSHSSPGQPATPPGTGQPVTPSANGTQAPLPPGKVVTAPPGVQNKPIVVHKGEVFDGKNQTYIGGPCLGKGDQDEHQQPLFVVEDGGCLCNVNMTGGGDGVHFMGSGKMVNCVNEDVSEDAVTIDGQGNREHDAGIAGCSAEVSGRPKVEIINCTFKNAADKVVQDNGAADVVMSGDTVEGASKVFRTNGGHADINTSLQVENCEFSQVKEAVFRTDAPGATVALANLKTDAPDEVIAPNASQAIGATRIGHKAYSG
;
A
#
# COMPACT_ATOMS: atom_id res chain seq x y z
N MET A 1 -42.39 62.51 12.30
CA MET A 1 -42.10 61.07 12.18
C MET A 1 -43.06 60.52 11.15
N ASN A 2 -42.57 59.94 10.06
CA ASN A 2 -43.40 59.18 9.12
C ASN A 2 -42.51 58.07 8.53
N LEU A 3 -42.96 56.82 8.59
CA LEU A 3 -42.17 55.69 8.09
C LEU A 3 -42.24 55.64 6.57
N ALA A 4 -41.09 55.47 5.92
CA ALA A 4 -41.00 55.02 4.54
C ALA A 4 -40.27 53.67 4.54
N ILE A 5 -40.98 52.61 4.17
CA ILE A 5 -40.42 51.26 3.97
C ILE A 5 -39.95 51.18 2.52
N PRO A 6 -38.66 50.93 2.23
CA PRO A 6 -38.23 50.61 0.87
C PRO A 6 -38.77 49.24 0.46
N SER A 7 -39.41 49.18 -0.70
CA SER A 7 -39.94 47.96 -1.32
C SER A 7 -38.87 46.89 -1.49
N HIS A 8 -39.17 45.65 -1.11
CA HIS A 8 -38.34 44.50 -1.47
C HIS A 8 -38.35 44.30 -2.98
N THR A 9 -37.22 44.56 -3.63
CA THR A 9 -36.99 44.09 -5.01
C THR A 9 -36.85 42.58 -4.96
N THR A 10 -37.80 41.85 -5.57
CA THR A 10 -37.59 40.44 -5.90
C THR A 10 -36.45 40.35 -6.91
N ALA A 11 -35.26 39.97 -6.44
CA ALA A 11 -34.15 39.67 -7.31
C ALA A 11 -34.52 38.47 -8.20
N SER A 12 -34.73 38.72 -9.50
CA SER A 12 -34.82 37.64 -10.47
C SER A 12 -33.49 36.90 -10.47
N LEU A 13 -33.52 35.59 -10.21
CA LEU A 13 -32.37 34.72 -10.40
C LEU A 13 -31.81 34.96 -11.81
N GLN A 14 -30.54 35.34 -11.92
CA GLN A 14 -29.90 35.50 -13.23
C GLN A 14 -29.94 34.16 -13.97
N PRO A 15 -30.29 34.14 -15.27
CA PRO A 15 -30.13 32.93 -16.07
C PRO A 15 -28.65 32.53 -16.06
N SER A 16 -28.40 31.25 -15.79
CA SER A 16 -27.06 30.72 -15.55
C SER A 16 -26.10 31.02 -16.71
N SER A 17 -24.89 31.49 -16.40
CA SER A 17 -23.86 31.87 -17.38
C SER A 17 -23.15 30.69 -18.07
N PHE A 18 -23.75 29.50 -18.05
CA PHE A 18 -23.21 28.30 -18.69
C PHE A 18 -23.65 28.24 -20.16
N SER A 19 -22.74 27.84 -21.05
CA SER A 19 -23.12 27.52 -22.43
C SER A 19 -24.12 26.36 -22.48
N LEU A 20 -24.90 26.24 -23.55
CA LEU A 20 -25.83 25.12 -23.73
C LEU A 20 -25.11 23.76 -23.64
N SER A 21 -23.86 23.69 -24.12
CA SER A 21 -22.99 22.51 -23.98
C SER A 21 -22.55 22.24 -22.53
N GLN A 22 -22.28 23.27 -21.73
CA GLN A 22 -21.96 23.11 -20.31
C GLN A 22 -23.20 22.70 -19.49
N GLN A 23 -24.39 23.24 -19.82
CA GLN A 23 -25.63 22.78 -19.22
C GLN A 23 -25.94 21.31 -19.58
N GLN A 24 -25.70 20.90 -20.83
CA GLN A 24 -25.85 19.50 -21.24
C GLN A 24 -24.84 18.58 -20.54
N ALA A 25 -23.57 18.99 -20.44
CA ALA A 25 -22.55 18.23 -19.71
C ALA A 25 -22.89 18.11 -18.22
N LEU A 26 -23.29 19.21 -17.57
CA LEU A 26 -23.71 19.21 -16.16
C LEU A 26 -24.97 18.35 -15.95
N THR A 27 -25.94 18.42 -16.86
CA THR A 27 -27.15 17.56 -16.81
C THR A 27 -26.78 16.08 -17.00
N ALA A 28 -25.84 15.75 -17.89
CA ALA A 28 -25.37 14.39 -18.09
C ALA A 28 -24.64 13.85 -16.83
N VAL A 29 -23.79 14.66 -16.20
CA VAL A 29 -23.12 14.31 -14.92
C VAL A 29 -24.15 14.10 -13.81
N ILE A 30 -25.10 15.02 -13.64
CA ILE A 30 -26.17 14.90 -12.63
C ILE A 30 -27.03 13.65 -12.86
N MET A 31 -27.41 13.37 -14.11
CA MET A 31 -28.18 12.17 -14.46
C MET A 31 -27.37 10.88 -14.24
N SER A 32 -26.06 10.90 -14.51
CA SER A 32 -25.17 9.77 -14.23
C SER A 32 -25.04 9.52 -12.73
N MET A 33 -24.89 10.57 -11.92
CA MET A 33 -24.89 10.45 -10.46
C MET A 33 -26.24 9.96 -9.92
N LEU A 34 -27.36 10.45 -10.45
CA LEU A 34 -28.69 9.95 -10.07
C LEU A 34 -28.87 8.46 -10.41
N ALA A 35 -28.40 8.04 -11.59
CA ALA A 35 -28.45 6.64 -12.01
C ALA A 35 -27.59 5.75 -11.10
N TYR A 36 -26.37 6.20 -10.75
CA TYR A 36 -25.49 5.51 -9.81
C TYR A 36 -26.11 5.38 -8.41
N CYS A 37 -26.66 6.47 -7.86
CA CYS A 37 -27.36 6.43 -6.57
C CYS A 37 -28.58 5.48 -6.59
N MET A 38 -29.37 5.49 -7.66
CA MET A 38 -30.51 4.58 -7.83
C MET A 38 -30.07 3.12 -7.95
N GLN A 39 -28.99 2.84 -8.69
CA GLN A 39 -28.43 1.50 -8.83
C GLN A 39 -27.89 0.97 -7.50
N ARG A 40 -27.16 1.79 -6.73
CA ARG A 40 -26.63 1.40 -5.41
C ARG A 40 -27.77 1.08 -4.42
N VAL A 41 -28.79 1.93 -4.33
CA VAL A 41 -29.98 1.67 -3.49
C VAL A 41 -30.73 0.41 -3.93
N LEU A 42 -30.81 0.12 -5.24
CA LEU A 42 -31.38 -1.13 -5.75
C LEU A 42 -30.54 -2.36 -5.36
N SER A 43 -29.22 -2.29 -5.45
CA SER A 43 -28.32 -3.37 -5.03
C SER A 43 -28.45 -3.68 -3.53
N ASP A 44 -28.42 -2.65 -2.67
CA ASP A 44 -28.58 -2.80 -1.22
C ASP A 44 -29.95 -3.42 -0.85
N MET A 45 -31.01 -3.05 -1.58
CA MET A 45 -32.35 -3.62 -1.42
C MET A 45 -32.45 -5.07 -1.90
N LEU A 46 -31.76 -5.44 -2.99
CA LEU A 46 -31.81 -6.78 -3.57
C LEU A 46 -30.95 -7.80 -2.80
N GLN A 47 -29.80 -7.37 -2.25
CA GLN A 47 -28.97 -8.23 -1.38
C GLN A 47 -29.67 -8.62 -0.08
N SER A 48 -30.68 -7.85 0.36
CA SER A 48 -31.42 -8.11 1.59
C SER A 48 -32.45 -9.27 1.52
N GLN A 49 -32.57 -9.99 0.38
CA GLN A 49 -33.58 -11.05 0.20
C GLN A 49 -33.06 -12.49 0.10
N ASP A 50 -31.75 -12.73 -0.07
CA ASP A 50 -31.17 -14.09 -0.20
C ASP A 50 -30.56 -14.66 1.10
N GLN A 51 -31.26 -14.47 2.23
CA GLN A 51 -31.01 -15.20 3.47
C GLN A 51 -32.21 -16.13 3.77
N PRO A 52 -32.07 -17.46 3.67
CA PRO A 52 -33.14 -18.39 4.05
C PRO A 52 -33.32 -18.40 5.56
N SER A 53 -34.42 -17.78 6.02
CA SER A 53 -34.84 -17.76 7.42
C SER A 53 -35.09 -19.16 7.97
N SER A 54 -34.42 -19.53 9.05
CA SER A 54 -34.81 -20.67 9.90
C SER A 54 -35.62 -20.18 11.10
N ASP A 55 -36.84 -20.69 11.24
CA ASP A 55 -37.81 -20.25 12.25
C ASP A 55 -37.35 -20.50 13.70
N GLY A 56 -37.54 -19.50 14.55
CA GLY A 56 -36.90 -19.43 15.86
C GLY A 56 -37.64 -20.03 17.05
N GLN A 57 -37.12 -19.69 18.24
CA GLN A 57 -37.92 -19.53 19.45
C GLN A 57 -37.20 -18.70 20.52
N SER A 58 -37.98 -18.06 21.39
CA SER A 58 -37.57 -17.35 22.62
C SER A 58 -38.82 -17.06 23.47
N PRO A 59 -38.73 -16.71 24.77
CA PRO A 59 -37.55 -16.64 25.65
C PRO A 59 -37.72 -17.41 27.00
N ALA A 60 -36.61 -17.74 27.67
CA ALA A 60 -36.55 -17.87 29.14
C ALA A 60 -35.09 -17.91 29.67
N THR A 61 -34.83 -17.18 30.75
CA THR A 61 -33.62 -17.27 31.62
C THR A 61 -34.01 -17.93 32.96
N PRO A 62 -33.10 -18.30 33.90
CA PRO A 62 -31.65 -18.04 33.97
C PRO A 62 -30.73 -19.27 34.30
N ASN A 63 -29.42 -18.98 34.37
CA ASN A 63 -28.25 -19.77 34.81
C ASN A 63 -28.47 -20.94 35.82
N PRO A 64 -27.63 -22.00 35.74
CA PRO A 64 -26.45 -22.03 36.62
C PRO A 64 -25.14 -22.60 36.01
N THR A 65 -24.03 -22.39 36.73
CA THR A 65 -22.63 -22.81 36.44
C THR A 65 -22.31 -24.29 36.78
N PRO A 66 -21.24 -24.83 36.17
CA PRO A 66 -20.20 -25.57 36.91
C PRO A 66 -18.77 -25.16 36.48
N SER A 67 -17.85 -24.77 37.36
CA SER A 67 -17.11 -25.55 38.38
C SER A 67 -15.98 -26.44 37.81
N MET A 68 -14.72 -25.99 37.97
CA MET A 68 -13.50 -26.79 37.77
C MET A 68 -13.21 -27.73 38.97
N PRO A 69 -12.45 -28.83 38.74
CA PRO A 69 -11.63 -29.48 39.77
C PRO A 69 -10.10 -29.41 39.48
N PRO A 70 -9.22 -29.74 40.45
CA PRO A 70 -7.87 -29.14 40.54
C PRO A 70 -6.68 -30.09 40.30
N SER A 71 -5.48 -29.61 40.64
CA SER A 71 -4.14 -30.13 40.31
C SER A 71 -3.43 -30.96 41.41
N ASN A 72 -2.75 -32.05 41.00
CA ASN A 72 -1.47 -32.65 41.49
C ASN A 72 -1.22 -32.92 43.01
N PRO A 73 -0.12 -33.58 43.45
CA PRO A 73 0.86 -34.51 42.83
C PRO A 73 1.06 -35.80 43.72
N PRO A 74 2.27 -36.35 44.01
CA PRO A 74 3.30 -37.02 43.17
C PRO A 74 3.59 -38.50 43.58
N SER A 75 4.57 -39.13 42.89
CA SER A 75 5.64 -40.04 43.43
C SER A 75 5.85 -41.38 42.71
N SER A 76 6.96 -42.04 43.03
CA SER A 76 7.69 -43.01 42.21
C SER A 76 7.38 -44.49 42.48
N THR A 77 7.66 -45.37 41.51
CA THR A 77 8.64 -46.48 41.65
C THR A 77 8.82 -47.27 40.35
N ASN A 78 10.01 -47.86 40.17
CA ASN A 78 10.36 -48.87 39.16
C ASN A 78 10.64 -50.18 39.95
N PRO A 79 10.38 -51.40 39.42
CA PRO A 79 11.49 -52.15 38.78
C PRO A 79 11.13 -53.26 37.74
N GLY A 80 12.06 -53.51 36.80
CA GLY A 80 12.23 -54.76 36.02
C GLY A 80 11.26 -54.97 34.83
N GLY A 81 11.61 -55.55 33.67
CA GLY A 81 12.84 -56.17 33.09
C GLY A 81 12.47 -56.80 31.72
N GLN A 82 13.30 -57.50 30.92
CA GLN A 82 14.75 -57.75 30.84
C GLN A 82 15.06 -58.39 29.44
N HIS A 83 16.34 -58.47 29.01
CA HIS A 83 16.85 -59.01 27.71
C HIS A 83 16.58 -58.08 26.50
N GLY A 84 17.45 -57.87 25.49
CA GLY A 84 18.76 -58.44 25.08
C GLY A 84 18.77 -58.54 23.53
N SER A 85 19.84 -58.31 22.74
CA SER A 85 21.27 -58.09 23.03
C SER A 85 22.07 -57.64 21.77
N GLY A 86 23.09 -56.78 21.94
CA GLY A 86 24.30 -56.67 21.08
C GLY A 86 24.27 -55.74 19.85
N THR A 87 25.38 -55.19 19.34
CA THR A 87 26.78 -55.03 19.84
C THR A 87 27.53 -54.03 18.92
N GLY A 88 28.41 -53.16 19.45
CA GLY A 88 29.30 -52.32 18.61
C GLY A 88 30.09 -51.23 19.37
N ASN A 89 31.40 -51.39 19.51
CA ASN A 89 32.35 -50.42 20.10
C ASN A 89 32.58 -49.21 19.16
N GLY A 90 33.09 -48.05 19.59
CA GLY A 90 33.50 -47.58 20.94
C GLY A 90 34.47 -46.37 20.86
N SER A 91 34.76 -45.75 22.01
CA SER A 91 35.78 -44.67 22.24
C SER A 91 35.55 -43.32 21.51
N GLY A 92 35.76 -42.13 22.09
CA GLY A 92 36.31 -41.76 23.41
C GLY A 92 37.45 -40.74 23.25
N GLY A 93 37.27 -39.47 23.68
CA GLY A 93 38.32 -38.45 23.57
C GLY A 93 37.88 -37.03 23.96
N ASN A 94 38.34 -36.56 25.12
CA ASN A 94 38.21 -35.18 25.61
C ASN A 94 39.41 -34.34 25.13
N GLY A 95 39.26 -33.02 24.92
CA GLY A 95 40.37 -32.15 24.51
C GLY A 95 40.04 -30.66 24.43
N SER A 96 40.48 -29.89 25.43
CA SER A 96 40.35 -28.43 25.50
C SER A 96 41.73 -27.77 25.42
N ASN A 97 41.86 -26.71 24.60
CA ASN A 97 42.81 -25.59 24.72
C ASN A 97 42.57 -24.62 23.54
N THR A 98 42.24 -23.35 23.72
CA THR A 98 43.10 -22.23 24.18
C THR A 98 44.47 -22.15 23.50
N ASN A 99 44.72 -21.02 22.81
CA ASN A 99 46.09 -20.52 22.60
C ASN A 99 46.09 -18.98 22.63
N LYS A 100 47.17 -18.38 23.14
CA LYS A 100 47.30 -16.95 23.44
C LYS A 100 48.78 -16.52 23.31
N GLY A 101 49.05 -15.45 22.57
CA GLY A 101 50.38 -14.80 22.44
C GLY A 101 50.36 -13.86 21.21
N ASN A 102 50.53 -12.54 21.28
CA ASN A 102 51.53 -11.67 21.93
C ASN A 102 52.91 -11.73 21.23
N GLY A 103 53.53 -10.64 20.74
CA GLY A 103 53.11 -9.22 20.61
C GLY A 103 54.30 -8.30 20.24
N SER A 104 54.06 -6.97 20.08
CA SER A 104 55.07 -5.87 20.09
C SER A 104 56.00 -5.71 18.83
N THR A 105 56.52 -4.53 18.40
CA THR A 105 56.49 -3.12 18.91
C THR A 105 56.84 -2.04 17.85
N SER A 106 56.32 -0.80 18.05
CA SER A 106 56.92 0.56 17.82
C SER A 106 57.43 1.07 16.46
N GLY A 107 57.03 2.31 16.14
CA GLY A 107 57.74 3.28 15.26
C GLY A 107 57.10 4.67 15.28
N THR A 108 57.81 5.72 15.72
CA THR A 108 57.31 7.10 15.92
C THR A 108 57.89 8.11 14.92
N GLY A 109 57.15 9.16 14.57
CA GLY A 109 57.69 10.34 13.87
C GLY A 109 56.68 11.50 13.78
N ALA A 110 57.12 12.73 14.07
CA ALA A 110 56.30 13.94 14.01
C ALA A 110 56.99 15.01 13.12
N GLY A 111 56.20 15.91 12.51
CA GLY A 111 56.69 16.99 11.63
C GLY A 111 55.63 18.06 11.39
N ASN A 112 56.06 19.32 11.21
CA ASN A 112 55.23 20.52 11.39
C ASN A 112 54.99 21.29 10.07
N GLY A 113 53.90 22.06 10.01
CA GLY A 113 53.26 22.51 8.77
C GLY A 113 53.89 23.66 7.96
N THR A 114 53.15 24.10 6.93
CA THR A 114 53.02 25.51 6.47
C THR A 114 51.99 25.62 5.33
N SER A 115 51.38 26.79 5.19
CA SER A 115 50.36 27.13 4.18
C SER A 115 50.98 27.84 2.96
N HIS A 116 50.42 27.66 1.76
CA HIS A 116 50.49 28.60 0.61
C HIS A 116 49.32 28.34 -0.38
N SER A 117 49.14 29.22 -1.39
CA SER A 117 47.84 29.62 -1.96
C SER A 117 47.40 29.02 -3.32
N SER A 118 46.09 29.15 -3.59
CA SER A 118 45.26 29.06 -4.83
C SER A 118 45.92 29.29 -6.22
N PRO A 119 45.31 28.95 -7.40
CA PRO A 119 43.87 28.63 -7.62
C PRO A 119 43.47 27.54 -8.67
N GLY A 120 42.25 27.00 -8.50
CA GLY A 120 41.26 26.76 -9.58
C GLY A 120 41.33 25.50 -10.47
N GLN A 121 40.23 24.72 -10.51
CA GLN A 121 39.70 23.91 -11.65
C GLN A 121 38.31 23.31 -11.26
N PRO A 122 37.49 22.81 -12.22
CA PRO A 122 36.02 22.95 -12.16
C PRO A 122 35.24 21.83 -11.45
N ALA A 123 33.98 22.14 -11.10
CA ALA A 123 33.04 21.22 -10.48
C ALA A 123 32.64 20.06 -11.41
N THR A 124 32.61 18.85 -10.86
CA THR A 124 32.15 17.62 -11.52
C THR A 124 30.63 17.44 -11.33
N PRO A 125 29.88 16.89 -12.31
CA PRO A 125 28.43 16.69 -12.16
C PRO A 125 28.07 15.68 -11.07
N PRO A 126 26.85 15.74 -10.48
CA PRO A 126 26.36 14.69 -9.59
C PRO A 126 26.23 13.37 -10.35
N GLY A 127 26.91 12.33 -9.88
CA GLY A 127 26.83 10.99 -10.45
C GLY A 127 25.46 10.36 -10.25
N THR A 128 24.98 9.66 -11.26
CA THR A 128 23.75 8.86 -11.25
C THR A 128 23.77 7.83 -10.12
N GLY A 129 22.70 7.77 -9.32
CA GLY A 129 22.57 6.82 -8.22
C GLY A 129 22.69 5.37 -8.69
N GLN A 130 23.51 4.59 -8.00
CA GLN A 130 23.72 3.16 -8.28
C GLN A 130 22.65 2.32 -7.56
N PRO A 131 22.08 1.27 -8.17
CA PRO A 131 21.08 0.43 -7.52
C PRO A 131 21.61 -0.20 -6.22
N VAL A 132 20.88 -0.03 -5.13
CA VAL A 132 21.22 -0.58 -3.81
C VAL A 132 20.53 -1.92 -3.62
N THR A 133 21.32 -2.96 -3.35
CA THR A 133 20.81 -4.28 -2.96
C THR A 133 20.47 -4.32 -1.47
N PRO A 134 19.38 -5.00 -1.05
CA PRO A 134 19.00 -5.06 0.37
C PRO A 134 20.05 -5.77 1.23
N SER A 135 20.28 -5.22 2.43
CA SER A 135 21.11 -5.83 3.48
C SER A 135 20.29 -6.02 4.74
N ALA A 136 20.60 -7.04 5.56
CA ALA A 136 19.80 -7.52 6.70
C ALA A 136 19.73 -6.56 7.91
N ASN A 137 20.04 -5.27 7.72
CA ASN A 137 19.78 -4.20 8.69
C ASN A 137 19.16 -2.95 8.03
N GLY A 138 18.79 -3.02 6.74
CA GLY A 138 18.10 -2.02 5.93
C GLY A 138 18.65 -0.59 6.05
N THR A 139 19.42 -0.12 5.06
CA THR A 139 19.74 1.31 4.99
C THR A 139 18.44 2.10 4.80
N GLN A 140 18.01 2.83 5.83
CA GLN A 140 16.81 3.69 5.75
C GLN A 140 16.98 4.73 4.63
N ALA A 141 15.91 4.98 3.88
CA ALA A 141 15.89 6.08 2.93
C ALA A 141 15.90 7.43 3.66
N PRO A 142 16.55 8.46 3.08
CA PRO A 142 16.44 9.82 3.57
C PRO A 142 14.97 10.28 3.57
N LEU A 143 14.52 10.82 4.71
CA LEU A 143 13.16 11.35 4.82
C LEU A 143 13.02 12.64 4.01
N PRO A 144 11.90 12.85 3.28
CA PRO A 144 11.60 14.13 2.67
C PRO A 144 11.31 15.21 3.72
N PRO A 145 11.35 16.50 3.36
CA PRO A 145 10.98 17.59 4.26
C PRO A 145 9.51 17.48 4.71
N GLY A 146 9.28 17.54 6.02
CA GLY A 146 7.93 17.54 6.60
C GLY A 146 7.95 17.33 8.11
N LYS A 147 6.78 17.26 8.74
CA LYS A 147 6.66 16.88 10.15
C LYS A 147 6.82 15.36 10.25
N VAL A 148 7.93 14.90 10.82
CA VAL A 148 8.15 13.46 11.01
C VAL A 148 7.28 12.92 12.15
N VAL A 149 6.55 11.84 11.88
CA VAL A 149 5.69 11.12 12.82
C VAL A 149 5.99 9.62 12.79
N THR A 150 5.48 8.86 13.76
CA THR A 150 5.67 7.41 13.87
C THR A 150 4.57 6.81 14.75
N ALA A 151 4.33 5.50 14.66
CA ALA A 151 3.39 4.76 15.49
C ALA A 151 4.06 3.52 16.11
N PRO A 152 3.48 2.89 17.14
CA PRO A 152 4.00 1.63 17.66
C PRO A 152 3.93 0.52 16.59
N PRO A 153 5.05 -0.18 16.29
CA PRO A 153 5.05 -1.29 15.35
C PRO A 153 4.37 -2.54 15.94
N GLY A 154 4.16 -3.55 15.11
CA GLY A 154 3.40 -4.76 15.43
C GLY A 154 1.96 -4.70 14.91
N VAL A 155 1.06 -5.43 15.57
CA VAL A 155 -0.33 -5.63 15.10
C VAL A 155 -1.17 -4.36 15.24
N GLN A 156 -1.70 -3.88 14.11
CA GLN A 156 -2.60 -2.75 14.02
C GLN A 156 -4.04 -3.24 13.87
N ASN A 157 -4.92 -2.83 14.77
CA ASN A 157 -6.37 -3.14 14.72
C ASN A 157 -7.21 -1.92 14.30
N LYS A 158 -6.56 -0.86 13.81
CA LYS A 158 -7.14 0.36 13.23
C LYS A 158 -6.16 0.91 12.19
N PRO A 159 -6.63 1.59 11.13
CA PRO A 159 -5.75 2.21 10.16
C PRO A 159 -4.83 3.24 10.83
N ILE A 160 -3.58 3.30 10.39
CA ILE A 160 -2.66 4.38 10.76
C ILE A 160 -2.85 5.53 9.77
N VAL A 161 -3.26 6.70 10.28
CA VAL A 161 -3.43 7.89 9.45
C VAL A 161 -2.11 8.66 9.38
N VAL A 162 -1.65 8.96 8.17
CA VAL A 162 -0.56 9.90 7.89
C VAL A 162 -1.20 11.19 7.42
N HIS A 163 -1.27 12.19 8.30
CA HIS A 163 -2.02 13.41 8.00
C HIS A 163 -1.32 14.30 6.97
N LYS A 164 -2.05 15.28 6.45
CA LYS A 164 -1.63 16.25 5.43
C LYS A 164 -0.23 16.83 5.67
N GLY A 165 0.72 16.45 4.82
CA GLY A 165 2.10 16.94 4.86
C GLY A 165 2.98 16.33 5.96
N GLU A 166 2.51 15.27 6.64
CA GLU A 166 3.31 14.49 7.58
C GLU A 166 4.18 13.46 6.85
N VAL A 167 5.31 13.12 7.47
CA VAL A 167 6.22 12.06 7.01
C VAL A 167 6.23 10.98 8.08
N PHE A 168 5.53 9.88 7.83
CA PHE A 168 5.58 8.71 8.69
C PHE A 168 6.90 7.97 8.46
N ASP A 169 7.76 7.92 9.48
CA ASP A 169 8.99 7.15 9.47
C ASP A 169 8.80 5.86 10.28
N GLY A 170 8.67 4.75 9.54
CA GLY A 170 8.55 3.41 10.09
C GLY A 170 9.87 2.85 10.62
N LYS A 171 11.03 3.45 10.32
CA LYS A 171 12.36 3.03 10.77
C LYS A 171 12.72 1.57 10.48
N ASN A 172 12.23 1.04 9.36
CA ASN A 172 12.27 -0.35 8.94
C ASN A 172 11.66 -1.32 9.98
N GLN A 173 10.72 -0.83 10.80
CA GLN A 173 9.91 -1.66 11.69
C GLN A 173 8.71 -2.26 10.93
N THR A 174 8.21 -3.39 11.44
CA THR A 174 7.10 -4.12 10.83
C THR A 174 5.75 -3.71 11.44
N TYR A 175 4.79 -3.41 10.57
CA TYR A 175 3.39 -3.12 10.91
C TYR A 175 2.52 -4.22 10.33
N ILE A 176 1.74 -4.88 11.19
CA ILE A 176 1.02 -6.10 10.82
C ILE A 176 -0.48 -5.80 10.80
N GLY A 177 -1.13 -6.07 9.68
CA GLY A 177 -2.57 -5.99 9.54
C GLY A 177 -3.30 -6.95 10.47
N GLY A 178 -4.04 -6.42 11.45
CA GLY A 178 -4.79 -7.19 12.44
C GLY A 178 -6.20 -7.56 12.00
N PRO A 179 -6.86 -8.49 12.71
CA PRO A 179 -8.18 -9.02 12.34
C PRO A 179 -9.32 -8.00 12.37
N CYS A 180 -9.11 -6.81 12.95
CA CYS A 180 -10.07 -5.71 12.87
C CYS A 180 -9.95 -4.86 11.59
N LEU A 181 -8.91 -5.07 10.78
CA LEU A 181 -8.75 -4.45 9.47
C LEU A 181 -9.27 -5.37 8.36
N GLY A 182 -8.92 -6.65 8.42
CA GLY A 182 -9.32 -7.63 7.43
C GLY A 182 -8.69 -8.99 7.70
N LYS A 183 -8.93 -9.95 6.80
CA LYS A 183 -8.29 -11.27 6.86
C LYS A 183 -7.09 -11.40 5.92
N GLY A 184 -6.92 -10.46 4.98
CA GLY A 184 -5.95 -10.53 3.89
C GLY A 184 -6.41 -11.44 2.75
N ASP A 185 -7.69 -11.80 2.70
CA ASP A 185 -8.31 -12.47 1.56
C ASP A 185 -8.75 -11.43 0.50
N GLN A 186 -9.44 -11.87 -0.54
CA GLN A 186 -9.91 -11.01 -1.65
C GLN A 186 -11.33 -10.45 -1.36
N ASP A 187 -11.59 -10.06 -0.11
CA ASP A 187 -12.84 -9.42 0.33
C ASP A 187 -12.71 -7.90 0.15
N GLU A 188 -13.57 -7.29 -0.68
CA GLU A 188 -13.54 -5.87 -1.08
C GLU A 188 -13.96 -4.88 0.03
N HIS A 189 -14.20 -5.35 1.26
CA HIS A 189 -14.69 -4.53 2.38
C HIS A 189 -13.71 -4.41 3.55
N GLN A 190 -12.46 -4.78 3.31
CA GLN A 190 -11.38 -4.65 4.28
C GLN A 190 -11.02 -3.17 4.51
N GLN A 191 -10.30 -2.90 5.59
CA GLN A 191 -9.83 -1.57 5.95
C GLN A 191 -8.33 -1.45 5.66
N PRO A 192 -7.85 -0.28 5.23
CA PRO A 192 -6.43 -0.05 4.99
C PRO A 192 -5.59 -0.21 6.26
N LEU A 193 -4.34 -0.64 6.10
CA LEU A 193 -3.34 -0.57 7.17
C LEU A 193 -2.87 0.89 7.38
N PHE A 194 -2.74 1.64 6.27
CA PHE A 194 -2.40 3.06 6.30
C PHE A 194 -3.35 3.88 5.41
N VAL A 195 -3.82 5.02 5.93
CA VAL A 195 -4.49 6.07 5.13
C VAL A 195 -3.53 7.25 5.01
N VAL A 196 -3.14 7.61 3.79
CA VAL A 196 -2.23 8.73 3.51
C VAL A 196 -3.02 9.90 2.93
N GLU A 197 -3.16 10.96 3.72
CA GLU A 197 -3.80 12.20 3.29
C GLU A 197 -2.97 12.95 2.23
N ASP A 198 -3.62 13.90 1.54
CA ASP A 198 -2.98 14.75 0.52
C ASP A 198 -1.72 15.48 1.04
N GLY A 199 -0.58 15.20 0.41
CA GLY A 199 0.75 15.67 0.76
C GLY A 199 1.52 14.77 1.73
N GLY A 200 0.92 13.69 2.23
CA GLY A 200 1.53 12.75 3.17
C GLY A 200 2.61 11.86 2.56
N CYS A 201 3.50 11.33 3.40
CA CYS A 201 4.56 10.42 2.98
C CYS A 201 4.74 9.25 3.96
N LEU A 202 4.78 8.03 3.43
CA LEU A 202 5.10 6.79 4.12
C LEU A 202 6.54 6.39 3.78
N CYS A 203 7.40 6.28 4.79
CA CYS A 203 8.84 5.98 4.64
C CYS A 203 9.26 4.81 5.53
N ASN A 204 10.15 3.94 5.03
CA ASN A 204 10.85 2.95 5.85
C ASN A 204 9.90 2.01 6.60
N VAL A 205 8.84 1.51 5.96
CA VAL A 205 7.83 0.63 6.57
C VAL A 205 7.92 -0.77 6.00
N ASN A 206 8.05 -1.77 6.88
CA ASN A 206 7.76 -3.15 6.51
C ASN A 206 6.30 -3.45 6.88
N MET A 207 5.56 -4.12 6.01
CA MET A 207 4.14 -4.45 6.19
C MET A 207 3.81 -5.86 5.70
N THR A 208 2.74 -6.43 6.28
CA THR A 208 2.19 -7.76 5.98
C THR A 208 0.88 -7.93 6.76
N GLY A 209 0.07 -8.95 6.46
CA GLY A 209 -1.15 -9.27 7.21
C GLY A 209 -2.42 -8.65 6.61
N GLY A 210 -3.53 -8.73 7.34
CA GLY A 210 -4.86 -8.47 6.79
C GLY A 210 -5.25 -6.99 6.66
N GLY A 211 -6.17 -6.69 5.75
CA GLY A 211 -6.57 -5.33 5.42
C GLY A 211 -6.43 -5.06 3.92
N ASP A 212 -6.43 -3.77 3.58
CA ASP A 212 -6.45 -3.22 2.22
C ASP A 212 -5.21 -2.32 2.01
N GLY A 213 -4.02 -2.87 2.27
CA GLY A 213 -2.73 -2.20 1.98
C GLY A 213 -2.58 -0.75 2.50
N VAL A 214 -2.18 0.14 1.59
CA VAL A 214 -1.95 1.58 1.82
C VAL A 214 -2.84 2.40 0.88
N HIS A 215 -3.78 3.16 1.43
CA HIS A 215 -4.62 4.06 0.65
C HIS A 215 -3.98 5.44 0.49
N PHE A 216 -3.97 5.96 -0.73
CA PHE A 216 -3.60 7.34 -1.06
C PHE A 216 -4.87 8.14 -1.39
N MET A 217 -5.32 8.92 -0.41
CA MET A 217 -6.42 9.85 -0.60
C MET A 217 -6.07 10.93 -1.62
N GLY A 218 -4.86 11.48 -1.57
CA GLY A 218 -4.45 12.59 -2.44
C GLY A 218 -3.08 12.40 -3.04
N SER A 219 -2.37 13.50 -3.27
CA SER A 219 -0.95 13.40 -3.62
C SER A 219 -0.18 12.78 -2.46
N GLY A 220 0.84 11.98 -2.72
CA GLY A 220 1.60 11.36 -1.63
C GLY A 220 2.79 10.55 -2.11
N LYS A 221 3.57 10.03 -1.16
CA LYS A 221 4.75 9.21 -1.46
C LYS A 221 4.85 7.98 -0.59
N MET A 222 5.25 6.86 -1.18
CA MET A 222 5.68 5.64 -0.51
C MET A 222 7.15 5.41 -0.84
N VAL A 223 8.04 5.36 0.15
CA VAL A 223 9.50 5.33 -0.07
C VAL A 223 10.16 4.26 0.77
N ASN A 224 10.94 3.37 0.15
CA ASN A 224 11.67 2.29 0.85
C ASN A 224 10.75 1.50 1.80
N CYS A 225 9.62 1.04 1.26
CA CYS A 225 8.65 0.24 1.99
C CYS A 225 8.59 -1.17 1.42
N VAL A 226 8.39 -2.18 2.28
CA VAL A 226 8.33 -3.59 1.89
C VAL A 226 7.00 -4.17 2.31
N ASN A 227 6.19 -4.64 1.36
CA ASN A 227 5.04 -5.49 1.64
C ASN A 227 5.45 -6.96 1.38
N GLU A 228 5.66 -7.72 2.46
CA GLU A 228 6.22 -9.08 2.43
C GLU A 228 5.20 -10.15 2.01
N ASP A 229 3.91 -9.85 2.14
CA ASP A 229 2.81 -10.72 1.74
C ASP A 229 1.58 -9.84 1.51
N VAL A 230 1.33 -9.51 0.24
CA VAL A 230 0.27 -8.58 -0.17
C VAL A 230 -1.11 -9.22 0.03
N SER A 231 -2.01 -8.43 0.63
CA SER A 231 -3.36 -8.78 1.07
C SER A 231 -4.38 -8.82 -0.08
N GLU A 232 -5.46 -8.03 -0.01
CA GLU A 232 -6.34 -7.76 -1.16
C GLU A 232 -5.46 -7.19 -2.29
N ASP A 233 -4.87 -6.03 -2.01
CA ASP A 233 -3.81 -5.35 -2.74
C ASP A 233 -2.79 -4.71 -1.77
N ALA A 234 -1.81 -3.98 -2.31
CA ALA A 234 -0.75 -3.34 -1.53
C ALA A 234 -0.91 -1.82 -1.43
N VAL A 235 -1.45 -1.20 -2.48
CA VAL A 235 -1.62 0.24 -2.62
C VAL A 235 -2.91 0.55 -3.38
N THR A 236 -3.75 1.40 -2.80
CA THR A 236 -5.00 1.87 -3.41
C THR A 236 -4.87 3.36 -3.68
N ILE A 237 -5.10 3.80 -4.92
CA ILE A 237 -5.21 5.21 -5.28
C ILE A 237 -6.70 5.55 -5.34
N ASP A 238 -7.14 6.46 -4.48
CA ASP A 238 -8.57 6.61 -4.20
C ASP A 238 -9.38 7.16 -5.38
N GLY A 239 -10.51 6.49 -5.66
CA GLY A 239 -11.64 7.07 -6.37
C GLY A 239 -12.45 7.99 -5.46
N GLN A 240 -13.56 8.55 -5.95
CA GLN A 240 -14.46 9.33 -5.09
C GLN A 240 -14.98 8.47 -3.92
N GLY A 241 -15.39 7.22 -4.18
CA GLY A 241 -15.97 6.33 -3.17
C GLY A 241 -15.02 5.98 -2.03
N ASN A 242 -13.78 5.55 -2.34
CA ASN A 242 -12.77 5.26 -1.32
C ASN A 242 -12.44 6.51 -0.50
N ARG A 243 -12.22 7.64 -1.18
CA ARG A 243 -11.85 8.91 -0.54
C ARG A 243 -12.88 9.42 0.47
N GLU A 244 -14.17 9.20 0.22
CA GLU A 244 -15.25 9.55 1.16
C GLU A 244 -15.22 8.67 2.42
N HIS A 245 -14.93 7.38 2.28
CA HIS A 245 -14.75 6.45 3.40
C HIS A 245 -13.48 6.76 4.22
N ASP A 246 -12.35 6.94 3.53
CA ASP A 246 -11.05 7.22 4.11
C ASP A 246 -10.98 8.59 4.80
N ALA A 247 -11.69 9.59 4.28
CA ALA A 247 -11.88 10.86 4.99
C ALA A 247 -12.61 10.69 6.32
N GLY A 248 -13.53 9.72 6.41
CA GLY A 248 -14.20 9.32 7.64
C GLY A 248 -13.26 8.65 8.65
N ILE A 249 -12.31 7.83 8.17
CA ILE A 249 -11.24 7.23 9.00
C ILE A 249 -10.29 8.31 9.51
N ALA A 250 -9.83 9.18 8.61
CA ALA A 250 -8.84 10.22 8.88
C ALA A 250 -9.40 11.41 9.69
N GLY A 251 -10.72 11.61 9.67
CA GLY A 251 -11.39 12.75 10.32
C GLY A 251 -11.17 14.06 9.57
N CYS A 252 -10.98 14.01 8.25
CA CYS A 252 -10.62 15.14 7.39
C CYS A 252 -11.65 15.34 6.26
N SER A 253 -11.31 16.16 5.25
CA SER A 253 -12.16 16.38 4.08
C SER A 253 -11.78 15.40 2.96
N ALA A 254 -12.78 14.89 2.24
CA ALA A 254 -12.60 14.13 1.00
C ALA A 254 -12.21 15.01 -0.21
N GLU A 255 -12.04 16.33 -0.05
CA GLU A 255 -11.59 17.23 -1.12
C GLU A 255 -10.07 17.16 -1.33
N VAL A 256 -9.65 16.87 -2.56
CA VAL A 256 -8.25 16.96 -3.02
C VAL A 256 -8.13 18.03 -4.11
N SER A 257 -7.04 18.80 -4.06
CA SER A 257 -6.82 19.90 -5.01
C SER A 257 -6.14 19.40 -6.28
N GLY A 258 -6.85 19.47 -7.41
CA GLY A 258 -6.32 19.09 -8.71
C GLY A 258 -6.20 17.57 -8.88
N ARG A 259 -5.25 17.15 -9.72
CA ARG A 259 -4.95 15.73 -9.95
C ARG A 259 -3.94 15.24 -8.89
N PRO A 260 -4.24 14.20 -8.10
CA PRO A 260 -3.28 13.55 -7.21
C PRO A 260 -1.99 13.15 -7.93
N LYS A 261 -0.84 13.39 -7.29
CA LYS A 261 0.43 12.80 -7.70
C LYS A 261 0.91 11.77 -6.68
N VAL A 262 0.99 10.50 -7.06
CA VAL A 262 1.46 9.40 -6.19
C VAL A 262 2.84 8.94 -6.64
N GLU A 263 3.80 8.90 -5.72
CA GLU A 263 5.19 8.45 -5.98
C GLU A 263 5.52 7.23 -5.12
N ILE A 264 5.62 6.05 -5.75
CA ILE A 264 6.08 4.80 -5.13
C ILE A 264 7.54 4.61 -5.56
N ILE A 265 8.46 4.58 -4.58
CA ILE A 265 9.91 4.72 -4.84
C ILE A 265 10.71 3.71 -4.01
N ASN A 266 11.54 2.89 -4.68
CA ASN A 266 12.39 1.85 -4.08
C ASN A 266 11.61 0.91 -3.13
N CYS A 267 10.35 0.60 -3.45
CA CYS A 267 9.50 -0.28 -2.67
C CYS A 267 9.62 -1.74 -3.16
N THR A 268 9.25 -2.69 -2.30
CA THR A 268 9.23 -4.12 -2.64
C THR A 268 7.87 -4.72 -2.29
N PHE A 269 7.24 -5.42 -3.22
CA PHE A 269 5.94 -6.04 -3.04
C PHE A 269 6.00 -7.52 -3.41
N LYS A 270 5.45 -8.40 -2.56
CA LYS A 270 5.55 -9.85 -2.76
C LYS A 270 4.19 -10.54 -2.65
N ASN A 271 4.04 -11.64 -3.37
CA ASN A 271 2.95 -12.61 -3.26
C ASN A 271 1.52 -12.07 -3.51
N ALA A 272 1.36 -10.97 -4.25
CA ALA A 272 0.03 -10.43 -4.56
C ALA A 272 -0.84 -11.46 -5.29
N ALA A 273 -2.00 -11.78 -4.70
CA ALA A 273 -2.92 -12.76 -5.25
C ALA A 273 -3.46 -12.31 -6.62
N ASP A 274 -4.01 -11.08 -6.68
CA ASP A 274 -4.33 -10.38 -7.92
C ASP A 274 -3.41 -9.18 -8.18
N LYS A 275 -3.63 -8.04 -7.51
CA LYS A 275 -3.05 -6.74 -7.88
C LYS A 275 -2.10 -6.20 -6.81
N VAL A 276 -1.05 -5.49 -7.23
CA VAL A 276 -0.18 -4.73 -6.30
C VAL A 276 -0.75 -3.33 -6.09
N VAL A 277 -1.06 -2.62 -7.18
CA VAL A 277 -1.67 -1.29 -7.14
C VAL A 277 -3.06 -1.31 -7.78
N GLN A 278 -4.08 -0.92 -7.02
CA GLN A 278 -5.40 -0.56 -7.54
C GLN A 278 -5.49 0.95 -7.73
N ASP A 279 -6.05 1.36 -8.85
CA ASP A 279 -6.28 2.75 -9.19
C ASP A 279 -7.76 3.01 -9.46
N ASN A 280 -8.42 3.63 -8.48
CA ASN A 280 -9.85 3.92 -8.48
C ASN A 280 -10.17 5.36 -8.94
N GLY A 281 -9.15 6.19 -9.21
CA GLY A 281 -9.29 7.61 -9.54
C GLY A 281 -8.42 8.05 -10.72
N ALA A 282 -8.40 9.34 -11.03
CA ALA A 282 -7.46 9.89 -12.01
C ALA A 282 -6.24 10.48 -11.28
N ALA A 283 -5.06 9.89 -11.48
CA ALA A 283 -3.80 10.33 -10.85
C ALA A 283 -2.64 10.45 -11.85
N ASP A 284 -1.58 11.15 -11.45
CA ASP A 284 -0.27 11.02 -12.09
C ASP A 284 0.61 10.16 -11.17
N VAL A 285 1.04 8.99 -11.64
CA VAL A 285 1.71 7.98 -10.81
C VAL A 285 3.13 7.75 -11.29
N VAL A 286 4.06 7.64 -10.34
CA VAL A 286 5.45 7.23 -10.59
C VAL A 286 5.75 5.99 -9.75
N MET A 287 6.24 4.95 -10.40
CA MET A 287 6.87 3.78 -9.80
C MET A 287 8.35 3.79 -10.21
N SER A 288 9.28 3.92 -9.26
CA SER A 288 10.71 4.11 -9.57
C SER A 288 11.62 3.29 -8.67
N GLY A 289 12.40 2.39 -9.26
CA GLY A 289 13.29 1.48 -8.53
C GLY A 289 12.56 0.38 -7.75
N ASP A 290 11.28 0.16 -8.03
CA ASP A 290 10.45 -0.80 -7.31
C ASP A 290 10.71 -2.25 -7.75
N THR A 291 10.51 -3.18 -6.83
CA THR A 291 10.60 -4.63 -7.07
C THR A 291 9.26 -5.30 -6.80
N VAL A 292 8.83 -6.20 -7.70
CA VAL A 292 7.66 -7.06 -7.49
C VAL A 292 8.07 -8.52 -7.65
N GLU A 293 7.69 -9.35 -6.69
CA GLU A 293 7.94 -10.80 -6.69
C GLU A 293 6.60 -11.53 -6.51
N GLY A 294 5.93 -11.83 -7.62
CA GLY A 294 4.63 -12.49 -7.63
C GLY A 294 3.47 -11.49 -7.57
N ALA A 295 2.77 -11.38 -8.70
CA ALA A 295 1.49 -10.66 -8.83
C ALA A 295 0.71 -11.25 -10.00
N SER A 296 -0.61 -11.07 -10.05
CA SER A 296 -1.32 -11.24 -11.34
C SER A 296 -1.18 -9.98 -12.19
N LYS A 297 -1.40 -8.80 -11.59
CA LYS A 297 -1.28 -7.47 -12.21
C LYS A 297 -0.40 -6.58 -11.33
N VAL A 298 0.55 -5.83 -11.89
CA VAL A 298 1.30 -4.87 -11.06
C VAL A 298 0.47 -3.61 -10.81
N PHE A 299 -0.12 -3.03 -11.85
CA PHE A 299 -0.97 -1.85 -11.76
C PHE A 299 -2.29 -2.09 -12.50
N ARG A 300 -3.41 -1.87 -11.82
CA ARG A 300 -4.76 -2.07 -12.34
C ARG A 300 -5.62 -0.83 -12.10
N THR A 301 -6.07 -0.17 -13.18
CA THR A 301 -7.20 0.76 -13.06
C THR A 301 -8.48 -0.02 -12.75
N ASN A 302 -9.45 0.57 -12.06
CA ASN A 302 -10.69 -0.11 -11.72
C ASN A 302 -11.40 -0.70 -12.97
N GLY A 303 -12.01 -1.87 -12.81
CA GLY A 303 -12.55 -2.68 -13.90
C GLY A 303 -13.76 -2.05 -14.57
N GLY A 304 -13.74 -1.96 -15.91
CA GLY A 304 -14.85 -1.39 -16.68
C GLY A 304 -15.04 0.14 -16.55
N HIS A 305 -14.29 0.82 -15.68
CA HIS A 305 -14.36 2.27 -15.47
C HIS A 305 -13.66 3.03 -16.60
N ALA A 306 -14.44 3.50 -17.57
CA ALA A 306 -13.94 4.25 -18.73
C ALA A 306 -13.54 5.71 -18.42
N ASP A 307 -13.89 6.22 -17.25
CA ASP A 307 -13.66 7.59 -16.78
C ASP A 307 -12.27 7.81 -16.15
N ILE A 308 -11.57 6.73 -15.77
CA ILE A 308 -10.23 6.80 -15.19
C ILE A 308 -9.21 7.31 -16.23
N ASN A 309 -8.45 8.33 -15.83
CA ASN A 309 -7.55 9.07 -16.70
C ASN A 309 -6.16 9.22 -16.04
N THR A 310 -5.60 8.10 -15.62
CA THR A 310 -4.31 8.04 -14.91
C THR A 310 -3.13 8.02 -15.86
N SER A 311 -2.06 8.73 -15.51
CA SER A 311 -0.78 8.69 -16.24
C SER A 311 0.29 8.01 -15.39
N LEU A 312 0.57 6.74 -15.65
CA LEU A 312 1.60 5.95 -14.97
C LEU A 312 2.96 6.10 -15.65
N GLN A 313 4.02 6.28 -14.86
CA GLN A 313 5.42 6.15 -15.27
C GLN A 313 6.06 5.02 -14.45
N VAL A 314 6.65 4.04 -15.12
CA VAL A 314 7.43 2.96 -14.49
C VAL A 314 8.86 3.07 -14.96
N GLU A 315 9.79 3.29 -14.04
CA GLU A 315 11.21 3.45 -14.35
C GLU A 315 12.15 2.64 -13.44
N ASN A 316 13.15 1.97 -14.03
CA ASN A 316 14.20 1.25 -13.30
C ASN A 316 13.70 0.11 -12.38
N CYS A 317 12.52 -0.44 -12.65
CA CYS A 317 11.88 -1.47 -11.83
C CYS A 317 12.21 -2.92 -12.29
N GLU A 318 12.09 -3.88 -11.37
CA GLU A 318 12.17 -5.31 -11.65
C GLU A 318 10.91 -6.05 -11.17
N PHE A 319 10.09 -6.54 -12.11
CA PHE A 319 8.81 -7.21 -11.82
C PHE A 319 8.84 -8.65 -12.31
N SER A 320 8.94 -9.59 -11.36
CA SER A 320 9.05 -11.04 -11.62
C SER A 320 7.81 -11.80 -11.15
N GLN A 321 7.59 -12.98 -11.74
CA GLN A 321 6.45 -13.87 -11.48
C GLN A 321 5.10 -13.17 -11.69
N VAL A 322 5.02 -12.27 -12.69
CA VAL A 322 3.79 -11.56 -13.05
C VAL A 322 2.94 -12.44 -13.98
N LYS A 323 1.70 -12.76 -13.59
CA LYS A 323 0.87 -13.77 -14.29
C LYS A 323 0.05 -13.23 -15.46
N GLU A 324 -0.30 -11.94 -15.48
CA GLU A 324 -1.10 -11.30 -16.53
C GLU A 324 -0.37 -10.12 -17.16
N ALA A 325 -0.24 -9.00 -16.44
CA ALA A 325 0.32 -7.77 -17.01
C ALA A 325 1.01 -6.84 -15.99
N VAL A 326 1.93 -6.01 -16.46
CA VAL A 326 2.46 -4.91 -15.64
C VAL A 326 1.43 -3.79 -15.51
N PHE A 327 0.90 -3.26 -16.62
CA PHE A 327 -0.19 -2.29 -16.59
C PHE A 327 -1.44 -2.86 -17.25
N ARG A 328 -2.57 -2.87 -16.52
CA ARG A 328 -3.87 -3.31 -17.02
C ARG A 328 -4.89 -2.18 -16.87
N THR A 329 -5.49 -1.79 -17.99
CA THR A 329 -6.60 -0.81 -18.01
C THR A 329 -7.71 -1.22 -18.98
N ASP A 330 -8.94 -0.82 -18.65
CA ASP A 330 -10.08 -0.77 -19.57
C ASP A 330 -10.40 0.67 -20.00
N ALA A 331 -9.81 1.65 -19.32
CA ALA A 331 -10.07 3.07 -19.53
C ALA A 331 -9.28 3.59 -20.74
N PRO A 332 -9.92 4.24 -21.73
CA PRO A 332 -9.21 4.79 -22.88
C PRO A 332 -8.37 6.04 -22.55
N GLY A 333 -8.63 6.68 -21.39
CA GLY A 333 -7.86 7.84 -20.92
C GLY A 333 -6.57 7.48 -20.19
N ALA A 334 -6.49 6.30 -19.58
CA ALA A 334 -5.33 5.93 -18.78
C ALA A 334 -4.14 5.51 -19.65
N THR A 335 -2.93 5.98 -19.33
CA THR A 335 -1.71 5.74 -20.11
C THR A 335 -0.57 5.27 -19.21
N VAL A 336 0.40 4.61 -19.82
CA VAL A 336 1.64 4.18 -19.17
C VAL A 336 2.86 4.48 -20.04
N ALA A 337 3.94 4.91 -19.40
CA ALA A 337 5.28 4.97 -19.97
C ALA A 337 6.21 4.03 -19.20
N LEU A 338 6.89 3.13 -19.92
CA LEU A 338 7.83 2.14 -19.38
C LEU A 338 9.25 2.47 -19.81
N ALA A 339 10.18 2.54 -18.85
CA ALA A 339 11.60 2.81 -19.11
C ALA A 339 12.50 1.95 -18.21
N ASN A 340 13.52 1.29 -18.77
CA ASN A 340 14.44 0.43 -18.00
C ASN A 340 13.71 -0.58 -17.07
N LEU A 341 12.59 -1.13 -17.54
CA LEU A 341 11.82 -2.15 -16.85
C LEU A 341 12.35 -3.53 -17.21
N LYS A 342 12.66 -4.35 -16.20
CA LYS A 342 12.90 -5.79 -16.36
C LYS A 342 11.66 -6.54 -15.88
N THR A 343 11.01 -7.30 -16.76
CA THR A 343 9.86 -8.10 -16.36
C THR A 343 9.67 -9.38 -17.16
N ASP A 344 9.13 -10.41 -16.51
CA ASP A 344 8.70 -11.68 -17.11
C ASP A 344 7.18 -11.72 -17.44
N ALA A 345 6.46 -10.62 -17.19
CA ALA A 345 5.03 -10.52 -17.49
C ALA A 345 4.71 -10.91 -18.94
N PRO A 346 3.67 -11.73 -19.18
CA PRO A 346 3.23 -12.11 -20.53
C PRO A 346 2.97 -10.88 -21.41
N ASP A 347 2.16 -9.94 -20.90
CA ASP A 347 2.00 -8.61 -21.47
C ASP A 347 2.69 -7.58 -20.56
N GLU A 348 3.37 -6.59 -21.14
CA GLU A 348 3.79 -5.41 -20.38
C GLU A 348 2.59 -4.47 -20.19
N VAL A 349 1.72 -4.38 -21.19
CA VAL A 349 0.51 -3.57 -21.14
C VAL A 349 -0.67 -4.33 -21.73
N ILE A 350 -1.82 -4.32 -21.04
CA ILE A 350 -3.10 -4.64 -21.65
C ILE A 350 -4.01 -3.41 -21.56
N ALA A 351 -4.38 -2.86 -22.71
CA ALA A 351 -5.15 -1.62 -22.82
C ALA A 351 -6.09 -1.63 -24.05
N PRO A 352 -7.12 -0.75 -24.10
CA PRO A 352 -7.96 -0.58 -25.28
C PRO A 352 -7.21 -0.22 -26.57
N ASN A 353 -6.10 0.54 -26.47
CA ASN A 353 -5.30 0.98 -27.61
C ASN A 353 -3.79 0.96 -27.28
N ALA A 354 -2.97 0.47 -28.20
CA ALA A 354 -1.51 0.46 -28.08
C ALA A 354 -0.89 1.86 -27.94
N SER A 355 -1.56 2.93 -28.37
CA SER A 355 -1.10 4.31 -28.14
C SER A 355 -1.05 4.71 -26.66
N GLN A 356 -1.69 3.94 -25.78
CA GLN A 356 -1.66 4.14 -24.32
C GLN A 356 -0.36 3.60 -23.69
N ALA A 357 0.49 2.91 -24.45
CA ALA A 357 1.63 2.13 -23.96
C ALA A 357 2.97 2.61 -24.55
N ILE A 358 3.56 3.63 -23.94
CA ILE A 358 4.85 4.19 -24.38
C ILE A 358 5.99 3.32 -23.84
N GLY A 359 6.91 2.90 -24.71
CA GLY A 359 8.08 2.08 -24.33
C GLY A 359 7.78 0.58 -24.15
N ALA A 360 6.51 0.17 -24.19
CA ALA A 360 6.11 -1.23 -24.15
C ALA A 360 6.41 -1.96 -25.47
N THR A 361 6.79 -3.22 -25.35
CA THR A 361 7.09 -4.17 -26.44
C THR A 361 6.08 -5.32 -26.52
N ARG A 362 5.45 -5.68 -25.40
CA ARG A 362 4.38 -6.69 -25.33
C ARG A 362 3.08 -6.01 -24.93
N ILE A 363 2.21 -5.78 -25.92
CA ILE A 363 0.95 -5.07 -25.74
C ILE A 363 -0.20 -5.99 -26.15
N GLY A 364 -1.03 -6.35 -25.18
CA GLY A 364 -2.23 -7.17 -25.35
C GLY A 364 -3.52 -6.35 -25.35
N HIS A 365 -4.63 -7.04 -25.66
CA HIS A 365 -5.98 -6.54 -25.46
C HIS A 365 -6.87 -7.69 -24.95
N LYS A 366 -7.67 -7.42 -23.92
CA LYS A 366 -8.68 -8.34 -23.38
C LYS A 366 -9.83 -7.47 -22.88
N ALA A 367 -11.07 -7.77 -23.29
CA ALA A 367 -12.24 -7.02 -22.82
C ALA A 367 -12.47 -7.21 -21.31
N TYR A 368 -13.16 -6.25 -20.69
CA TYR A 368 -13.71 -6.42 -19.35
C TYR A 368 -14.82 -7.47 -19.36
N SER A 369 -14.87 -8.34 -18.35
CA SER A 369 -15.74 -9.53 -18.31
C SER A 369 -16.82 -9.50 -17.22
N GLY A 370 -16.84 -8.45 -16.40
CA GLY A 370 -17.11 -8.63 -14.97
C GLY A 370 -15.81 -9.04 -14.27
#